data_AF-A0A519UZ21-F1
#
_entry.id   AF-A0A519UZ21-F1
#
_cell.length_a   1.000
_cell.length_b   1.000
_cell.length_c   1.000
_cell.angle_alpha   90.00
_cell.angle_beta   90.00
_cell.angle_gamma   90.00
#
_symmetry.space_group_name_H-M   'P 1'
#
loop_
_entity.id
_entity.type
_entity.pdbx_description
1 polymer ?
#
loop_
_entity_poly.entity_id
_entity_poly.type
_entity_poly.pdbx_seq_one_letter_code
_entity_poly.pdbx_strand_id
1 'polypeptide(L)'
;MKIFKLLFLLLNFVALSGFAQEFYPLNFRTLVVAKKVDGKTKIEANSYFLNEKGFLWIDENTFVNAKTGERVTFSLTQKENTEEVRIDYYCSALDLSRFIKRIVESGLDKVNENLYEKAFSGIRNSIAIKRNDLVEGKKFNMLSLIVTEDVSVTAQNKKPTDKFPVDYSYPIQNSIFYFETNLRDDQNNTDEYFVTIKMSKSNKYPNKLEFLDDKNWRVTLANKQTFNGIYDQSAYQNQPISFSFNINVSPPKVNKGALTPIASTGALYTSYDLKKGKNSLAYFKFFFLKSYDLSFYGNDIILTSKLYENSPIVAPVPSKN
;
A
#
# COMPACT_ATOMS: atom_id res chain seq x y z
N MET A 1 -44.61 -9.00 -1.93
CA MET A 1 -43.88 -8.07 -1.02
C MET A 1 -42.75 -8.71 -0.18
N LYS A 2 -42.57 -10.05 -0.15
CA LYS A 2 -41.47 -10.70 0.58
C LYS A 2 -40.14 -10.76 -0.20
N ILE A 3 -40.21 -10.88 -1.52
CA ILE A 3 -39.04 -10.92 -2.43
C ILE A 3 -38.29 -9.57 -2.47
N PHE A 4 -39.00 -8.44 -2.47
CA PHE A 4 -38.35 -7.11 -2.44
C PHE A 4 -37.58 -6.85 -1.14
N LYS A 5 -38.08 -7.32 0.01
CA LYS A 5 -37.33 -7.25 1.28
C LYS A 5 -36.11 -8.16 1.29
N LEU A 6 -36.21 -9.35 0.70
CA LEU A 6 -35.07 -10.27 0.56
C LEU A 6 -34.01 -9.72 -0.39
N LEU A 7 -34.41 -9.10 -1.51
CA LEU A 7 -33.49 -8.43 -2.44
C LEU A 7 -32.81 -7.21 -1.79
N PHE A 8 -33.55 -6.43 -0.99
CA PHE A 8 -33.00 -5.30 -0.25
C PHE A 8 -32.05 -5.76 0.87
N LEU A 9 -32.32 -6.90 1.52
CA LEU A 9 -31.39 -7.53 2.47
C LEU A 9 -30.15 -8.08 1.76
N LEU A 10 -30.31 -8.76 0.62
CA LEU A 10 -29.20 -9.30 -0.18
C LEU A 10 -28.32 -8.18 -0.75
N LEU A 11 -28.91 -7.06 -1.20
CA LEU A 11 -28.16 -5.88 -1.65
C LEU A 11 -27.39 -5.20 -0.51
N ASN A 12 -27.95 -5.17 0.71
CA ASN A 12 -27.21 -4.70 1.90
C ASN A 12 -26.11 -5.68 2.34
N PHE A 13 -26.31 -6.99 2.20
CA PHE A 13 -25.28 -7.99 2.50
C PHE A 13 -24.14 -8.00 1.48
N VAL A 14 -24.40 -7.67 0.21
CA VAL A 14 -23.36 -7.52 -0.82
C VAL A 14 -22.62 -6.16 -0.70
N ALA A 15 -23.25 -5.14 -0.11
CA ALA A 15 -22.60 -3.86 0.21
C ALA A 15 -21.77 -3.88 1.51
N LEU A 16 -21.87 -4.95 2.31
CA LEU A 16 -21.15 -5.12 3.58
C LEU A 16 -19.91 -6.02 3.46
N SER A 17 -19.40 -6.24 2.24
CA SER A 17 -18.08 -6.84 2.05
C SER A 17 -16.99 -5.88 2.54
N GLY A 18 -16.79 -5.86 3.86
CA GLY A 18 -15.54 -5.52 4.56
C GLY A 18 -14.78 -4.30 4.04
N PHE A 19 -15.39 -3.11 4.08
CA PHE A 19 -14.65 -1.85 4.00
C PHE A 19 -13.75 -1.61 5.23
N ALA A 20 -13.90 -2.40 6.29
CA ALA A 20 -13.28 -2.14 7.59
C ALA A 20 -11.82 -2.64 7.75
N GLN A 21 -11.01 -2.64 6.69
CA GLN A 21 -9.55 -2.86 6.82
C GLN A 21 -8.74 -1.82 6.04
N GLU A 22 -9.23 -0.58 5.98
CA GLU A 22 -8.61 0.48 5.20
C GLU A 22 -7.29 1.00 5.80
N PHE A 23 -7.02 0.76 7.08
CA PHE A 23 -5.79 1.19 7.76
C PHE A 23 -5.06 0.00 8.38
N TYR A 24 -4.02 -0.45 7.69
CA TYR A 24 -3.01 -1.31 8.28
C TYR A 24 -2.09 -0.48 9.18
N PRO A 25 -1.50 -1.07 10.23
CA PRO A 25 -0.69 -0.32 11.19
C PRO A 25 0.50 0.42 10.55
N LEU A 26 1.02 -0.10 9.43
CA LEU A 26 2.09 0.50 8.66
C LEU A 26 1.67 1.77 7.91
N ASN A 27 0.37 1.92 7.61
CA ASN A 27 -0.15 3.07 6.87
C ASN A 27 -0.53 4.25 7.78
N PHE A 28 -0.53 4.09 9.11
CA PHE A 28 -0.85 5.21 9.99
C PHE A 28 0.11 6.39 9.79
N ARG A 29 1.38 6.10 9.50
CA ARG A 29 2.37 7.14 9.22
C ARG A 29 2.06 7.93 7.95
N THR A 30 1.30 7.38 7.01
CA THR A 30 0.96 8.05 5.75
C THR A 30 -0.22 9.00 5.92
N LEU A 31 -0.91 8.97 7.07
CA LEU A 31 -2.09 9.80 7.35
C LEU A 31 -1.75 11.20 7.85
N VAL A 32 -0.52 11.40 8.31
CA VAL A 32 -0.04 12.68 8.84
C VAL A 32 1.31 13.01 8.25
N VAL A 33 1.54 14.30 8.09
CA VAL A 33 2.86 14.86 7.86
C VAL A 33 3.22 15.65 9.11
N ALA A 34 4.41 15.41 9.65
CA ALA A 34 4.94 16.19 10.76
C ALA A 34 6.02 17.12 10.22
N LYS A 35 5.74 18.42 10.20
CA LYS A 35 6.67 19.46 9.75
C LYS A 35 7.20 20.23 10.95
N LYS A 36 8.48 20.62 10.91
CA LYS A 36 9.03 21.62 11.83
C LYS A 36 8.73 23.01 11.27
N VAL A 37 7.97 23.81 12.01
CA VAL A 37 7.67 25.21 11.70
C VAL A 37 8.10 26.04 12.91
N ASP A 38 9.02 26.98 12.71
CA ASP A 38 9.54 27.86 13.77
C ASP A 38 10.04 27.11 15.02
N GLY A 39 10.71 25.97 14.81
CA GLY A 39 11.26 25.13 15.88
C GLY A 39 10.24 24.24 16.60
N LYS A 40 8.95 24.38 16.32
CA LYS A 40 7.87 23.54 16.84
C LYS A 40 7.43 22.51 15.81
N THR A 41 7.07 21.31 16.25
CA THR A 41 6.40 20.36 15.35
C THR A 41 4.97 20.80 15.14
N LYS A 42 4.52 20.74 13.89
CA LYS A 42 3.13 20.86 13.48
C LYS A 42 2.76 19.59 12.73
N ILE A 43 1.62 19.02 13.08
CA ILE A 43 1.05 17.89 12.34
C ILE A 43 0.00 18.41 11.37
N GLU A 44 0.00 17.88 10.16
CA GLU A 44 -0.99 18.16 9.12
C GLU A 44 -1.51 16.83 8.58
N ALA A 45 -2.82 16.70 8.44
CA ALA A 45 -3.42 15.50 7.86
C ALA A 45 -3.05 15.37 6.38
N ASN A 46 -2.72 14.17 5.93
CA ASN A 46 -2.61 13.82 4.52
C ASN A 46 -4.01 13.74 3.91
N SER A 47 -4.58 14.92 3.66
CA SER A 47 -5.97 15.07 3.20
C SER A 47 -6.19 14.38 1.86
N TYR A 48 -5.17 14.32 0.99
CA TYR A 48 -5.27 13.58 -0.27
C TYR A 48 -5.50 12.08 -0.04
N PHE A 49 -4.70 11.45 0.82
CA PHE A 49 -4.84 10.03 1.15
C PHE A 49 -6.22 9.73 1.75
N LEU A 50 -6.67 10.56 2.70
CA LEU A 50 -7.95 10.41 3.39
C LEU A 50 -9.13 10.62 2.44
N ASN A 51 -9.09 11.66 1.60
CA ASN A 51 -10.15 11.95 0.63
C ASN A 51 -10.31 10.82 -0.40
N GLU A 52 -9.22 10.26 -0.91
CA GLU A 52 -9.27 9.09 -1.82
C GLU A 52 -9.90 7.86 -1.17
N LYS A 53 -9.84 7.76 0.16
CA LYS A 53 -10.51 6.73 0.97
C LYS A 53 -11.93 7.12 1.40
N GLY A 54 -12.45 8.25 0.94
CA GLY A 54 -13.80 8.72 1.25
C GLY A 54 -13.95 9.31 2.65
N PHE A 55 -12.85 9.60 3.34
CA PHE A 55 -12.85 10.34 4.59
C PHE A 55 -12.89 11.83 4.27
N LEU A 56 -13.91 12.51 4.79
CA LEU A 56 -14.12 13.93 4.61
C LEU A 56 -13.71 14.68 5.87
N TRP A 57 -13.09 15.83 5.67
CA TRP A 57 -12.69 16.74 6.74
C TRP A 57 -13.91 17.31 7.47
N ILE A 58 -13.96 17.17 8.80
CA ILE A 58 -15.03 17.74 9.64
C ILE A 58 -14.49 18.89 10.50
N ASP A 59 -13.30 18.72 11.08
CA ASP A 59 -12.61 19.75 11.86
C ASP A 59 -11.09 19.59 11.73
N GLU A 60 -10.32 20.54 12.27
CA GLU A 60 -8.86 20.64 12.12
C GLU A 60 -8.10 19.31 12.30
N ASN A 61 -8.61 18.42 13.14
CA ASN A 61 -7.93 17.18 13.50
C ASN A 61 -8.76 15.91 13.20
N THR A 62 -9.96 16.04 12.64
CA THR A 62 -10.91 14.92 12.50
C THR A 62 -11.42 14.77 11.08
N PHE A 63 -11.35 13.53 10.60
CA PHE A 63 -11.91 13.11 9.33
C PHE A 63 -12.89 11.97 9.54
N VAL A 64 -14.00 11.96 8.80
CA VAL A 64 -15.05 10.94 8.90
C VAL A 64 -15.41 10.41 7.53
N ASN A 65 -15.50 9.08 7.42
CA ASN A 65 -16.03 8.44 6.24
C ASN A 65 -17.56 8.52 6.24
N ALA A 66 -18.13 9.28 5.30
CA ALA A 66 -19.57 9.53 5.26
C ALA A 66 -20.42 8.26 5.07
N LYS A 67 -19.85 7.20 4.48
CA LYS A 67 -20.57 5.94 4.22
C LYS A 67 -20.57 5.03 5.45
N THR A 68 -19.44 4.93 6.15
CA THR A 68 -19.27 3.96 7.25
C THR A 68 -19.41 4.59 8.63
N GLY A 69 -19.23 5.90 8.75
CA GLY A 69 -19.12 6.62 10.03
C GLY A 69 -17.81 6.35 10.77
N GLU A 70 -16.86 5.63 10.16
CA GLU A 70 -15.51 5.49 10.68
C GLU A 70 -14.79 6.83 10.65
N ARG A 71 -13.79 6.99 11.52
CA ARG A 71 -13.15 8.29 11.71
C ARG A 71 -11.70 8.17 12.09
N VAL A 72 -10.94 9.16 11.66
CA VAL A 72 -9.52 9.32 11.96
C VAL A 72 -9.36 10.64 12.70
N THR A 73 -8.73 10.60 13.86
CA THR A 73 -8.41 11.80 14.65
C THR A 73 -6.91 11.91 14.89
N PHE A 74 -6.41 13.14 14.87
CA PHE A 74 -5.00 13.45 15.07
C PHE A 74 -4.82 14.28 16.34
N SER A 75 -3.73 14.06 17.06
CA SER A 75 -3.38 14.93 18.18
C SER A 75 -1.86 15.05 18.34
N LEU A 76 -1.45 16.24 18.78
CA LEU A 76 -0.08 16.57 19.13
C LEU A 76 -0.08 17.08 20.56
N THR A 77 0.65 16.41 21.45
CA THR A 77 0.86 16.84 22.83
C THR A 77 2.32 17.20 23.03
N GLN A 78 2.59 18.42 23.50
CA GLN A 78 3.95 18.89 23.82
C GLN A 78 4.02 19.21 25.31
N LYS A 79 4.98 18.63 26.02
CA LYS A 79 5.28 18.89 27.44
C LYS A 79 6.78 18.96 27.63
N GLU A 80 7.34 20.05 28.13
CA GLU A 80 8.79 20.27 28.40
C GLU A 80 9.74 19.51 27.46
N ASN A 81 10.13 18.27 27.80
CA ASN A 81 11.09 17.44 27.07
C ASN A 81 10.44 16.30 26.26
N THR A 82 9.12 16.28 26.10
CA THR A 82 8.37 15.21 25.46
C THR A 82 7.40 15.76 24.43
N GLU A 83 7.42 15.16 23.24
CA GLU A 83 6.44 15.39 22.20
C GLU A 83 5.78 14.08 21.79
N GLU A 84 4.44 14.05 21.79
CA GLU A 84 3.64 12.89 21.40
C GLU A 84 2.75 13.23 20.20
N VAL A 85 2.92 12.49 19.12
CA VAL A 85 1.98 12.46 18.00
C VAL A 85 1.12 11.22 18.15
N ARG A 86 -0.20 11.39 18.08
CA ARG A 86 -1.16 10.30 18.17
C ARG A 86 -2.17 10.36 17.03
N ILE A 87 -2.40 9.20 16.43
CA ILE A 87 -3.36 8.98 15.35
C ILE A 87 -4.31 7.89 15.82
N ASP A 88 -5.59 8.23 15.99
CA ASP A 88 -6.62 7.28 16.37
C ASP A 88 -7.52 7.01 15.16
N TYR A 89 -7.66 5.74 14.81
CA TYR A 89 -8.64 5.28 13.83
C TYR A 89 -9.72 4.47 14.52
N TYR A 90 -10.96 4.95 14.41
CA TYR A 90 -12.15 4.30 14.93
C TYR A 90 -12.74 3.43 13.82
N CYS A 91 -12.42 2.15 13.86
CA CYS A 91 -12.81 1.19 12.85
C CYS A 91 -14.08 0.44 13.27
N SER A 92 -14.91 0.13 12.29
CA SER A 92 -16.12 -0.67 12.43
C SER A 92 -15.84 -2.18 12.40
N ALA A 93 -14.58 -2.56 12.18
CA ALA A 93 -14.14 -3.94 11.99
C ALA A 93 -14.31 -4.76 13.25
N LEU A 94 -15.04 -5.87 13.19
CA LEU A 94 -15.19 -6.79 14.32
C LEU A 94 -13.96 -7.68 14.51
N ASP A 95 -13.40 -8.18 13.40
CA ASP A 95 -12.20 -9.03 13.39
C ASP A 95 -10.93 -8.20 13.16
N LEU A 96 -10.07 -8.14 14.18
CA LEU A 96 -8.79 -7.45 14.16
C LEU A 96 -7.60 -8.39 13.90
N SER A 97 -7.83 -9.67 13.56
CA SER A 97 -6.76 -10.67 13.46
C SER A 97 -5.68 -10.28 12.43
N ARG A 98 -6.09 -9.72 11.28
CA ARG A 98 -5.14 -9.26 10.26
C ARG A 98 -4.36 -8.03 10.73
N PHE A 99 -5.02 -7.09 11.40
CA PHE A 99 -4.38 -5.91 11.97
C PHE A 99 -3.33 -6.31 13.01
N ILE A 100 -3.70 -7.18 13.97
CA ILE A 100 -2.80 -7.71 15.00
C ILE A 100 -1.61 -8.44 14.39
N LYS A 101 -1.84 -9.31 13.40
CA LYS A 101 -0.76 -10.00 12.68
C LYS A 101 0.23 -9.00 12.08
N ARG A 102 -0.25 -7.92 11.47
CA ARG A 102 0.59 -6.86 10.88
C ARG A 102 1.38 -6.06 11.92
N ILE A 103 0.79 -5.78 13.09
CA ILE A 103 1.53 -5.14 14.18
C ILE A 103 2.71 -6.01 14.60
N VAL A 104 2.50 -7.31 14.77
CA VAL A 104 3.57 -8.25 15.13
C VAL A 104 4.66 -8.30 14.05
N GLU A 105 4.26 -8.32 12.78
CA GLU A 105 5.20 -8.28 11.64
C GLU A 105 5.97 -6.96 11.51
N SER A 106 5.48 -5.87 12.09
CA SER A 106 6.16 -4.56 12.08
C SER A 106 7.38 -4.49 13.01
N GLY A 107 7.61 -5.54 13.81
CA GLY A 107 8.76 -5.63 14.71
C GLY A 107 8.60 -4.88 16.04
N LEU A 108 7.37 -4.48 16.39
CA LEU A 108 7.00 -4.00 17.72
C LEU A 108 6.87 -5.17 18.71
N ASP A 109 7.29 -4.97 19.95
CA ASP A 109 7.21 -5.97 21.00
C ASP A 109 5.81 -5.97 21.61
N LYS A 110 5.23 -7.17 21.80
CA LYS A 110 3.93 -7.30 22.46
C LYS A 110 4.08 -7.08 23.97
N VAL A 111 3.48 -6.01 24.49
CA VAL A 111 3.44 -5.74 25.94
C VAL A 111 2.27 -6.47 26.58
N ASN A 112 1.09 -6.38 25.95
CA ASN A 112 -0.11 -7.11 26.33
C ASN A 112 -1.04 -7.30 25.11
N GLU A 113 -2.27 -7.80 25.31
CA GLU A 113 -3.21 -8.08 24.22
C GLU A 113 -3.66 -6.85 23.42
N ASN A 114 -3.53 -5.66 24.01
CA ASN A 114 -4.02 -4.41 23.48
C ASN A 114 -2.92 -3.34 23.34
N LEU A 115 -1.65 -3.70 23.55
CA LEU A 115 -0.52 -2.78 23.47
C LEU A 115 0.72 -3.47 22.90
N TYR A 116 1.30 -2.84 21.89
CA TYR A 116 2.54 -3.22 21.24
C TYR A 116 3.45 -2.00 21.20
N GLU A 117 4.73 -2.15 21.53
CA GLU A 117 5.62 -1.00 21.59
C GLU A 117 7.07 -1.33 21.27
N LYS A 118 7.83 -0.30 20.91
CA LYS A 118 9.28 -0.36 20.79
C LYS A 118 9.91 1.01 20.96
N ALA A 119 11.01 1.07 21.68
CA ALA A 119 11.76 2.29 21.92
C ALA A 119 13.16 2.24 21.27
N PHE A 120 13.58 3.35 20.68
CA PHE A 120 14.89 3.53 20.05
C PHE A 120 15.38 4.95 20.32
N SER A 121 16.52 5.09 21.00
CA SER A 121 17.28 6.37 21.11
C SER A 121 16.42 7.62 21.36
N GLY A 122 15.51 7.55 22.34
CA GLY A 122 14.61 8.65 22.69
C GLY A 122 13.27 8.70 21.94
N ILE A 123 12.99 7.77 21.03
CA ILE A 123 11.70 7.64 20.32
C ILE A 123 11.01 6.35 20.73
N ARG A 124 9.76 6.42 21.18
CA ARG A 124 8.89 5.27 21.45
C ARG A 124 7.75 5.23 20.43
N ASN A 125 7.63 4.12 19.72
CA ASN A 125 6.51 3.82 18.85
C ASN A 125 5.60 2.82 19.57
N SER A 126 4.31 3.12 19.66
CA SER A 126 3.33 2.26 20.31
C SER A 126 2.08 2.13 19.44
N ILE A 127 1.48 0.94 19.45
CA ILE A 127 0.17 0.68 18.87
C ILE A 127 -0.75 0.14 19.96
N ALA A 128 -1.81 0.88 20.24
CA ALA A 128 -2.81 0.51 21.25
C ALA A 128 -4.15 0.18 20.61
N ILE A 129 -4.87 -0.78 21.21
CA ILE A 129 -6.18 -1.24 20.74
C ILE A 129 -7.19 -1.06 21.88
N LYS A 130 -8.18 -0.20 21.70
CA LYS A 130 -9.33 -0.10 22.61
C LYS A 130 -10.56 -0.69 21.93
N ARG A 131 -11.07 -1.79 22.48
CA ARG A 131 -12.21 -2.50 21.90
C ARG A 131 -13.54 -1.92 22.37
N ASN A 132 -14.55 -1.96 21.50
CA ASN A 132 -15.92 -1.55 21.81
C ASN A 132 -16.07 -0.12 22.34
N ASP A 133 -15.26 0.81 21.81
CA ASP A 133 -15.38 2.22 22.14
C ASP A 133 -16.67 2.80 21.57
N LEU A 134 -17.43 3.50 22.41
CA LEU A 134 -18.70 4.10 22.03
C LEU A 134 -18.48 5.57 21.70
N VAL A 135 -18.79 5.97 20.46
CA VAL A 135 -18.99 7.40 20.20
C VAL A 135 -20.21 7.61 19.32
N GLU A 136 -20.96 8.66 19.69
CA GLU A 136 -22.24 9.00 19.08
C GLU A 136 -23.20 7.81 19.01
N GLY A 137 -23.17 6.95 20.04
CA GLY A 137 -24.02 5.76 20.14
C GLY A 137 -23.62 4.58 19.25
N LYS A 138 -22.54 4.69 18.45
CA LYS A 138 -22.00 3.60 17.63
C LYS A 138 -20.76 3.00 18.29
N LYS A 139 -20.64 1.67 18.21
CA LYS A 139 -19.47 0.93 18.70
C LYS A 139 -18.41 0.82 17.62
N PHE A 140 -17.19 1.18 17.98
CA PHE A 140 -15.99 1.05 17.15
C PHE A 140 -14.90 0.32 17.93
N ASN A 141 -13.92 -0.23 17.24
CA ASN A 141 -12.62 -0.49 17.84
C ASN A 141 -11.72 0.72 17.52
N MET A 142 -11.07 1.29 18.52
CA MET A 142 -10.12 2.38 18.34
C MET A 142 -8.71 1.80 18.25
N LEU A 143 -8.05 2.05 17.13
CA LEU A 143 -6.68 1.64 16.83
C LEU A 143 -5.81 2.89 16.86
N SER A 144 -4.86 2.94 17.78
CA SER A 144 -4.05 4.13 18.05
C SER A 144 -2.60 3.89 17.65
N LEU A 145 -2.05 4.66 16.71
CA LEU A 145 -0.59 4.82 16.59
C LEU A 145 -0.16 5.99 17.48
N ILE A 146 0.81 5.75 18.34
CA ILE A 146 1.38 6.75 19.26
C ILE A 146 2.89 6.79 19.04
N VAL A 147 3.42 7.96 18.73
CA VAL A 147 4.85 8.20 18.59
C VAL A 147 5.25 9.26 19.61
N THR A 148 5.93 8.83 20.67
CA THR A 148 6.45 9.70 21.73
C THR A 148 7.94 9.93 21.50
N GLU A 149 8.40 11.16 21.56
CA GLU A 149 9.82 11.53 21.49
C GLU A 149 10.24 12.25 22.77
N ASP A 150 11.38 11.87 23.31
CA ASP A 150 12.16 12.67 24.26
C ASP A 150 13.04 13.66 23.47
N VAL A 151 12.62 14.92 23.49
CA VAL A 151 13.25 16.02 22.75
C VAL A 151 14.65 16.31 23.29
N SER A 152 14.91 16.05 24.58
CA SER A 152 16.22 16.28 25.20
C SER A 152 17.29 15.30 24.72
N VAL A 153 16.88 14.05 24.45
CA VAL A 153 17.76 12.99 23.95
C VAL A 153 17.94 13.09 22.44
N THR A 154 16.87 13.36 21.69
CA THR A 154 16.91 13.45 20.23
C THR A 154 17.63 14.70 19.73
N ALA A 155 17.58 15.84 20.44
CA ALA A 155 18.35 17.03 20.10
C ALA A 155 19.88 16.81 20.14
N GLN A 156 20.36 15.89 20.98
CA GLN A 156 21.79 15.54 21.05
C GLN A 156 22.25 14.71 19.85
N ASN A 157 21.32 13.98 19.23
CA ASN A 157 21.56 13.24 18.00
C ASN A 157 21.43 14.20 16.81
N LYS A 158 22.56 14.71 16.31
CA LYS A 158 22.71 15.80 15.31
C LYS A 158 22.01 15.66 13.94
N LYS A 159 21.03 14.76 13.77
CA LYS A 159 20.20 14.69 12.58
C LYS A 159 18.73 14.78 12.98
N PRO A 160 18.09 15.97 12.87
CA PRO A 160 16.64 16.03 12.89
C PRO A 160 16.13 15.24 11.68
N THR A 161 15.61 14.05 11.92
CA THR A 161 14.84 13.30 10.93
C THR A 161 13.38 13.69 11.09
N ASP A 162 12.68 13.99 9.98
CA ASP A 162 11.24 14.22 10.00
C ASP A 162 10.54 13.01 10.64
N LYS A 163 9.73 13.26 11.68
CA LYS A 163 9.03 12.20 12.45
C LYS A 163 8.07 11.38 11.59
N PHE A 164 7.41 12.10 10.69
CA PHE A 164 6.53 11.61 9.65
C PHE A 164 6.90 12.40 8.40
N PRO A 165 7.90 11.93 7.62
CA PRO A 165 8.28 12.61 6.39
C PRO A 165 7.07 12.69 5.47
N VAL A 166 7.07 13.64 4.55
CA VAL A 166 6.02 13.72 3.53
C VAL A 166 6.02 12.40 2.75
N ASP A 167 4.94 11.64 2.90
CA ASP A 167 4.73 10.40 2.16
C ASP A 167 3.77 10.66 1.01
N TYR A 168 4.28 10.52 -0.20
CA TYR A 168 3.50 10.64 -1.44
C TYR A 168 2.88 9.30 -1.86
N SER A 169 2.97 8.25 -1.05
CA SER A 169 2.38 6.93 -1.35
C SER A 169 0.91 7.04 -1.74
N TYR A 170 0.54 6.42 -2.86
CA TYR A 170 -0.82 6.42 -3.34
C TYR A 170 -1.65 5.35 -2.60
N PRO A 171 -2.88 5.66 -2.13
CA PRO A 171 -3.64 4.80 -1.23
C PRO A 171 -4.36 3.65 -1.97
N ILE A 172 -3.61 2.78 -2.66
CA ILE A 172 -4.14 1.64 -3.41
C ILE A 172 -4.60 0.46 -2.53
N GLN A 173 -4.35 0.43 -1.23
CA GLN A 173 -4.70 -0.73 -0.39
C GLN A 173 -6.21 -1.01 -0.44
N ASN A 174 -6.61 -2.28 -0.50
CA ASN A 174 -8.02 -2.70 -0.61
C ASN A 174 -8.75 -2.08 -1.81
N SER A 175 -8.07 -1.96 -2.95
CA SER A 175 -8.66 -1.39 -4.16
C SER A 175 -8.60 -2.37 -5.33
N ILE A 176 -9.49 -2.15 -6.29
CA ILE A 176 -9.57 -2.92 -7.52
C ILE A 176 -9.36 -1.96 -8.69
N PHE A 177 -8.44 -2.32 -9.56
CA PHE A 177 -8.22 -1.68 -10.84
C PHE A 177 -8.42 -2.68 -11.96
N TYR A 178 -8.95 -2.21 -13.06
CA TYR A 178 -8.89 -2.90 -14.34
C TYR A 178 -7.68 -2.39 -15.09
N PHE A 179 -6.96 -3.25 -15.80
CA PHE A 179 -5.71 -2.86 -16.44
C PHE A 179 -5.47 -3.46 -17.82
N GLU A 180 -4.69 -2.73 -18.60
CA GLU A 180 -4.04 -3.18 -19.82
C GLU A 180 -2.54 -2.93 -19.73
N THR A 181 -1.76 -3.66 -20.54
CA THR A 181 -0.32 -3.45 -20.63
C THR A 181 0.08 -3.07 -22.05
N ASN A 182 1.09 -2.22 -22.16
CA ASN A 182 1.62 -1.76 -23.43
C ASN A 182 3.15 -1.85 -23.46
N LEU A 183 3.68 -2.08 -24.66
CA LEU A 183 5.10 -2.04 -24.99
C LEU A 183 5.31 -1.00 -26.08
N ARG A 184 6.28 -0.12 -25.90
CA ARG A 184 6.65 0.88 -26.90
C ARG A 184 8.17 0.98 -26.97
N ASP A 185 8.72 0.76 -28.15
CA ASP A 185 10.16 0.93 -28.39
C ASP A 185 10.54 2.41 -28.17
N ASP A 186 11.73 2.68 -27.64
CA ASP A 186 12.22 4.06 -27.54
C ASP A 186 12.67 4.53 -28.94
N GLN A 187 12.06 5.61 -29.42
CA GLN A 187 12.39 6.18 -30.73
C GLN A 187 13.80 6.76 -30.77
N ASN A 188 14.37 7.08 -29.61
CA ASN A 188 15.69 7.71 -29.50
C ASN A 188 16.80 6.71 -29.15
N ASN A 189 16.46 5.46 -28.80
CA ASN A 189 17.43 4.43 -28.47
C ASN A 189 16.89 3.03 -28.81
N THR A 190 17.54 2.39 -29.79
CA THR A 190 17.11 1.07 -30.30
C THR A 190 17.25 -0.06 -29.29
N ASP A 191 18.09 0.11 -28.27
CA ASP A 191 18.30 -0.88 -27.21
C ASP A 191 17.33 -0.69 -26.03
N GLU A 192 16.44 0.30 -26.10
CA GLU A 192 15.54 0.64 -25.01
C GLU A 192 14.07 0.53 -25.42
N TYR A 193 13.25 0.13 -24.46
CA TYR A 193 11.81 0.11 -24.63
C TYR A 193 11.09 0.44 -23.33
N PHE A 194 9.89 0.97 -23.47
CA PHE A 194 9.00 1.30 -22.36
C PHE A 194 7.99 0.17 -22.16
N VAL A 195 7.86 -0.25 -20.91
CA VAL A 195 6.75 -1.07 -20.43
C VAL A 195 5.78 -0.18 -19.67
N THR A 196 4.48 -0.33 -19.95
CA THR A 196 3.45 0.47 -19.29
C THR A 196 2.31 -0.42 -18.81
N ILE A 197 1.81 -0.17 -17.60
CA ILE A 197 0.55 -0.69 -17.09
C ILE A 197 -0.40 0.50 -16.93
N LYS A 198 -1.52 0.50 -17.67
CA LYS A 198 -2.58 1.49 -17.50
C LYS A 198 -3.69 0.88 -16.66
N MET A 199 -4.12 1.59 -15.64
CA MET A 199 -5.05 1.12 -14.63
C MET A 199 -6.21 2.09 -14.48
N SER A 200 -7.43 1.57 -14.37
CA SER A 200 -8.64 2.35 -14.16
C SER A 200 -9.51 1.71 -13.08
N LYS A 201 -10.17 2.50 -12.23
CA LYS A 201 -11.18 1.99 -11.28
C LYS A 201 -12.43 1.51 -12.04
N SER A 202 -12.68 2.02 -13.26
CA SER A 202 -13.77 1.57 -14.12
C SER A 202 -13.40 0.31 -14.90
N ASN A 203 -14.39 -0.55 -15.19
CA ASN A 203 -14.22 -1.79 -15.96
C ASN A 203 -13.99 -1.52 -17.47
N LYS A 204 -13.01 -0.70 -17.80
CA LYS A 204 -12.60 -0.31 -19.16
C LYS A 204 -11.65 -1.33 -19.78
N TYR A 205 -10.91 -2.06 -18.95
CA TYR A 205 -9.85 -2.96 -19.38
C TYR A 205 -10.15 -4.42 -19.02
N PRO A 206 -9.66 -5.40 -19.81
CA PRO A 206 -10.11 -6.79 -19.71
C PRO A 206 -9.48 -7.58 -18.57
N ASN A 207 -8.38 -7.10 -17.98
CA ASN A 207 -7.71 -7.73 -16.85
C ASN A 207 -8.00 -6.95 -15.57
N LYS A 208 -7.89 -7.62 -14.42
CA LYS A 208 -8.17 -7.05 -13.10
C LYS A 208 -6.96 -7.22 -12.19
N LEU A 209 -6.57 -6.16 -11.50
CA LEU A 209 -5.57 -6.11 -10.44
C LEU A 209 -6.26 -5.71 -9.14
N GLU A 210 -6.10 -6.52 -8.10
CA GLU A 210 -6.67 -6.31 -6.77
C GLU A 210 -5.51 -6.12 -5.79
N PHE A 211 -5.46 -4.96 -5.15
CA PHE A 211 -4.58 -4.73 -4.01
C PHE A 211 -5.32 -5.17 -2.75
N LEU A 212 -4.89 -6.29 -2.18
CA LEU A 212 -5.62 -6.97 -1.11
C LEU A 212 -5.33 -6.37 0.26
N ASP A 213 -4.14 -5.83 0.45
CA ASP A 213 -3.71 -5.14 1.66
C ASP A 213 -2.54 -4.17 1.36
N ASP A 214 -1.80 -3.76 2.39
CA ASP A 214 -0.61 -2.91 2.34
C ASP A 214 0.61 -3.54 1.66
N LYS A 215 0.56 -4.84 1.37
CA LYS A 215 1.67 -5.60 0.80
C LYS A 215 1.29 -6.51 -0.35
N ASN A 216 0.08 -7.07 -0.33
CA ASN A 216 -0.31 -8.19 -1.18
C ASN A 216 -1.22 -7.71 -2.31
N TRP A 217 -1.05 -8.33 -3.47
CA TRP A 217 -1.89 -8.09 -4.64
C TRP A 217 -2.23 -9.40 -5.36
N ARG A 218 -3.26 -9.35 -6.19
CA ARG A 218 -3.73 -10.44 -7.04
C ARG A 218 -4.13 -9.91 -8.41
N VAL A 219 -3.66 -10.55 -9.46
CA VAL A 219 -4.13 -10.35 -10.83
C VAL A 219 -5.10 -11.46 -11.23
N THR A 220 -6.16 -11.08 -11.93
CA THR A 220 -7.04 -11.97 -12.69
C THR A 220 -7.04 -11.52 -14.16
N LEU A 221 -6.58 -12.38 -15.04
CA LEU A 221 -6.54 -12.11 -16.48
C LEU A 221 -7.91 -12.35 -17.12
N ALA A 222 -8.09 -11.83 -18.34
CA ALA A 222 -9.31 -12.00 -19.12
C ALA A 222 -9.71 -13.48 -19.30
N ASN A 223 -8.72 -14.35 -19.48
CA ASN A 223 -8.86 -15.80 -19.59
C ASN A 223 -9.06 -16.53 -18.24
N LYS A 224 -9.32 -15.77 -17.16
CA LYS A 224 -9.52 -16.25 -15.78
C LYS A 224 -8.30 -16.85 -15.10
N GLN A 225 -7.12 -16.83 -15.71
CA GLN A 225 -5.89 -17.18 -15.01
C GLN A 225 -5.56 -16.13 -13.94
N THR A 226 -5.06 -16.59 -12.80
CA THR A 226 -4.73 -15.71 -11.67
C THR A 226 -3.29 -15.90 -11.22
N PHE A 227 -2.68 -14.83 -10.74
CA PHE A 227 -1.41 -14.88 -10.01
C PHE A 227 -1.39 -13.78 -8.94
N ASN A 228 -0.51 -13.92 -7.97
CA ASN A 228 -0.43 -13.02 -6.83
C ASN A 228 1.03 -12.71 -6.50
N GLY A 229 1.20 -11.74 -5.63
CA GLY A 229 2.52 -11.30 -5.22
C GLY A 229 2.46 -10.29 -4.10
N ILE A 230 3.62 -9.69 -3.87
CA ILE A 230 3.80 -8.56 -2.98
C ILE A 230 4.17 -7.32 -3.78
N TYR A 231 3.83 -6.14 -3.28
CA TYR A 231 4.23 -4.86 -3.86
C TYR A 231 4.86 -3.99 -2.77
N ASP A 232 5.61 -3.01 -3.23
CA ASP A 232 6.21 -1.98 -2.39
C ASP A 232 6.08 -0.62 -3.10
N GLN A 233 5.84 0.43 -2.32
CA GLN A 233 5.79 1.80 -2.78
C GLN A 233 6.87 2.60 -2.04
N SER A 234 7.67 3.33 -2.79
CA SER A 234 8.64 4.26 -2.22
C SER A 234 8.53 5.61 -2.91
N ALA A 235 8.57 6.67 -2.10
CA ALA A 235 8.69 8.03 -2.57
C ALA A 235 9.97 8.62 -1.98
N TYR A 236 10.85 9.13 -2.83
CA TYR A 236 12.00 9.93 -2.39
C TYR A 236 11.76 11.39 -2.79
N GLN A 237 12.26 12.34 -2.00
CA GLN A 237 12.04 13.76 -2.22
C GLN A 237 12.31 14.16 -3.70
N ASN A 238 11.32 14.82 -4.31
CA ASN A 238 11.34 15.29 -5.70
C ASN A 238 11.49 14.20 -6.78
N GLN A 239 11.24 12.93 -6.45
CA GLN A 239 11.18 11.82 -7.40
C GLN A 239 9.73 11.35 -7.60
N PRO A 240 9.38 10.81 -8.78
CA PRO A 240 8.13 10.07 -8.96
C PRO A 240 8.02 8.94 -7.93
N ILE A 241 6.78 8.58 -7.56
CA ILE A 241 6.55 7.43 -6.68
C ILE A 241 6.98 6.18 -7.45
N SER A 242 7.98 5.48 -6.92
CA SER A 242 8.43 4.20 -7.44
C SER A 242 7.54 3.10 -6.89
N PHE A 243 6.96 2.33 -7.81
CA PHE A 243 6.06 1.24 -7.56
C PHE A 243 6.70 -0.07 -8.01
N SER A 244 7.01 -0.98 -7.07
CA SER A 244 7.62 -2.27 -7.41
C SER A 244 6.67 -3.42 -7.15
N PHE A 245 6.64 -4.38 -8.07
CA PHE A 245 5.93 -5.65 -7.90
C PHE A 245 6.92 -6.80 -7.81
N ASN A 246 6.60 -7.76 -6.95
CA ASN A 246 7.25 -9.04 -6.86
C ASN A 246 6.18 -10.14 -6.89
N ILE A 247 6.37 -11.17 -7.71
CA ILE A 247 5.46 -12.30 -7.78
C ILE A 247 5.85 -13.32 -6.70
N ASN A 248 4.87 -13.85 -5.98
CA ASN A 248 5.11 -15.02 -5.14
C ASN A 248 5.29 -16.23 -6.06
N VAL A 249 6.54 -16.56 -6.39
CA VAL A 249 6.86 -17.74 -7.17
C VAL A 249 6.72 -18.96 -6.26
N SER A 250 5.50 -19.47 -6.13
CA SER A 250 5.34 -20.85 -5.69
C SER A 250 5.87 -21.75 -6.81
N PRO A 251 6.85 -22.64 -6.55
CA PRO A 251 7.31 -23.56 -7.57
C PRO A 251 6.11 -24.35 -8.11
N PRO A 252 5.96 -24.49 -9.43
CA PRO A 252 4.84 -25.24 -9.99
C PRO A 252 4.88 -26.65 -9.41
N LYS A 253 3.74 -27.12 -8.86
CA LYS A 253 3.53 -28.57 -8.67
C LYS A 253 3.38 -29.17 -10.06
N VAL A 254 4.49 -29.53 -10.69
CA VAL A 254 4.50 -30.08 -12.04
C VAL A 254 3.95 -31.50 -11.99
N ASN A 255 2.80 -31.75 -12.62
CA ASN A 255 2.51 -33.08 -13.13
C ASN A 255 3.44 -33.31 -14.34
N LYS A 256 4.15 -34.44 -14.37
CA LYS A 256 5.03 -34.82 -15.48
C LYS A 256 4.24 -34.85 -16.79
N GLY A 257 4.46 -33.85 -17.64
CA GLY A 257 3.95 -33.85 -19.01
C GLY A 257 3.29 -32.53 -19.37
N ALA A 258 3.87 -31.87 -20.37
CA ALA A 258 3.45 -30.60 -20.97
C ALA A 258 3.70 -29.36 -20.12
N LEU A 259 4.80 -28.65 -20.43
CA LEU A 259 4.83 -27.20 -20.59
C LEU A 259 6.09 -26.85 -21.38
N THR A 260 5.95 -26.20 -22.54
CA THR A 260 7.07 -25.48 -23.17
C THR A 260 7.40 -24.32 -22.22
N PRO A 261 8.59 -24.30 -21.59
CA PRO A 261 8.90 -23.30 -20.59
C PRO A 261 9.24 -22.00 -21.32
N ILE A 262 8.37 -21.00 -21.19
CA ILE A 262 8.87 -19.62 -21.20
C ILE A 262 9.70 -19.52 -19.92
N ALA A 263 11.01 -19.32 -20.07
CA ALA A 263 11.99 -19.49 -19.01
C ALA A 263 11.51 -18.86 -17.70
N SER A 264 11.57 -19.67 -16.64
CA SER A 264 11.40 -19.26 -15.26
C SER A 264 12.25 -18.02 -14.99
N THR A 265 11.58 -16.92 -14.66
CA THR A 265 12.09 -15.81 -13.82
C THR A 265 13.59 -15.53 -13.95
N GLY A 266 13.97 -14.61 -14.84
CA GLY A 266 15.36 -14.16 -14.98
C GLY A 266 15.83 -13.92 -16.41
N ALA A 267 15.07 -14.32 -17.44
CA ALA A 267 15.41 -13.99 -18.82
C ALA A 267 15.20 -12.50 -19.10
N LEU A 268 16.22 -11.83 -19.65
CA LEU A 268 16.08 -10.55 -20.32
C LEU A 268 15.23 -10.81 -21.58
N TYR A 269 13.97 -10.40 -21.55
CA TYR A 269 13.13 -10.49 -22.74
C TYR A 269 13.38 -9.26 -23.60
N THR A 270 13.68 -9.48 -24.88
CA THR A 270 13.67 -8.40 -25.87
C THR A 270 12.25 -7.89 -26.07
N SER A 271 12.11 -6.66 -26.58
CA SER A 271 10.81 -6.11 -26.98
C SER A 271 10.09 -7.04 -27.97
N TYR A 272 10.84 -7.68 -28.86
CA TYR A 272 10.34 -8.64 -29.86
C TYR A 272 9.74 -9.90 -29.22
N ASP A 273 10.44 -10.51 -28.26
CA ASP A 273 9.96 -11.72 -27.58
C ASP A 273 8.69 -11.46 -26.78
N LEU A 274 8.62 -10.30 -26.12
CA LEU A 274 7.42 -9.90 -25.38
C LEU A 274 6.24 -9.63 -26.31
N LYS A 275 6.46 -8.99 -27.47
CA LYS A 275 5.42 -8.76 -28.49
C LYS A 275 4.86 -10.08 -29.01
N LYS A 276 5.70 -11.09 -29.25
CA LYS A 276 5.27 -12.45 -29.63
C LYS A 276 4.47 -13.15 -28.53
N GLY A 277 4.89 -12.99 -27.28
CA GLY A 277 4.24 -13.58 -26.11
C GLY A 277 2.99 -12.84 -25.62
N LYS A 278 2.51 -11.80 -26.31
CA LYS A 278 1.43 -10.92 -25.84
C LYS A 278 0.21 -11.72 -25.38
N ASN A 279 -0.36 -11.30 -24.24
CA ASN A 279 -1.50 -11.94 -23.57
C ASN A 279 -1.24 -13.34 -22.97
N SER A 280 -0.01 -13.86 -23.03
CA SER A 280 0.34 -15.08 -22.28
C SER A 280 0.51 -14.78 -20.78
N LEU A 281 0.40 -15.82 -19.94
CA LEU A 281 0.68 -15.68 -18.51
C LEU A 281 2.10 -15.19 -18.26
N ALA A 282 3.09 -15.69 -19.01
CA ALA A 282 4.48 -15.26 -18.85
C ALA A 282 4.68 -13.78 -19.22
N TYR A 283 4.00 -13.31 -20.27
CA TYR A 283 3.98 -11.91 -20.64
C TYR A 283 3.44 -11.04 -19.49
N PHE A 284 2.29 -11.39 -18.89
CA PHE A 284 1.79 -10.63 -17.76
C PHE A 284 2.73 -10.71 -16.55
N LYS A 285 3.25 -11.90 -16.23
CA LYS A 285 4.21 -12.05 -15.12
C LYS A 285 5.45 -11.15 -15.30
N PHE A 286 5.93 -10.96 -16.52
CA PHE A 286 7.03 -10.03 -16.79
C PHE A 286 6.74 -8.61 -16.32
N PHE A 287 5.53 -8.08 -16.58
CA PHE A 287 5.15 -6.74 -16.11
C PHE A 287 5.13 -6.65 -14.58
N PHE A 288 4.68 -7.70 -13.88
CA PHE A 288 4.59 -7.69 -12.41
C PHE A 288 5.88 -8.13 -11.70
N LEU A 289 7.03 -8.11 -12.39
CA LEU A 289 8.37 -8.37 -11.84
C LEU A 289 9.30 -7.14 -11.98
N LYS A 290 8.72 -5.96 -12.19
CA LYS A 290 9.44 -4.71 -12.47
C LYS A 290 9.05 -3.61 -11.48
N SER A 291 9.88 -2.57 -11.46
CA SER A 291 9.61 -1.31 -10.80
C SER A 291 9.20 -0.26 -11.83
N TYR A 292 8.27 0.62 -11.45
CA TYR A 292 7.64 1.59 -12.31
C TYR A 292 7.57 2.96 -11.64
N ASP A 293 7.63 4.00 -12.44
CA ASP A 293 7.23 5.34 -12.02
C ASP A 293 5.70 5.46 -12.14
N LEU A 294 5.08 5.95 -11.07
CA LEU A 294 3.65 6.22 -11.04
C LEU A 294 3.35 7.62 -11.60
N SER A 295 2.35 7.68 -12.48
CA SER A 295 1.80 8.93 -13.02
C SER A 295 0.27 8.87 -13.07
N PHE A 296 -0.36 10.05 -13.06
CA PHE A 296 -1.81 10.19 -13.11
C PHE A 296 -2.27 10.77 -14.45
N TYR A 297 -3.35 10.23 -15.01
CA TYR A 297 -3.99 10.78 -16.21
C TYR A 297 -5.51 10.83 -16.00
N GLY A 298 -5.99 11.97 -15.53
CA GLY A 298 -7.38 12.08 -15.04
C GLY A 298 -7.62 11.13 -13.86
N ASN A 299 -8.58 10.24 -13.99
CA ASN A 299 -8.90 9.21 -12.98
C ASN A 299 -8.14 7.89 -13.17
N ASP A 300 -7.31 7.80 -14.21
CA ASP A 300 -6.53 6.59 -14.53
C ASP A 300 -5.10 6.72 -13.97
N ILE A 301 -4.54 5.59 -13.54
CA ILE A 301 -3.15 5.48 -13.06
C ILE A 301 -2.32 4.84 -14.17
N ILE A 302 -1.14 5.39 -14.43
CA ILE A 302 -0.22 4.87 -15.43
C ILE A 302 1.11 4.58 -14.73
N LEU A 303 1.52 3.31 -14.76
CA LEU A 303 2.81 2.85 -14.29
C LEU A 303 3.73 2.67 -15.50
N THR A 304 4.87 3.37 -15.54
CA THR A 304 5.80 3.29 -16.67
C THR A 304 7.20 2.92 -16.19
N SER A 305 7.87 2.03 -16.92
CA SER A 305 9.27 1.69 -16.68
C SER A 305 10.01 1.63 -18.01
N LYS A 306 11.25 2.09 -18.00
CA LYS A 306 12.14 2.06 -19.16
C LYS A 306 13.15 0.93 -18.95
N LEU A 307 13.25 0.03 -19.92
CA LEU A 307 14.10 -1.16 -19.86
C LEU A 307 15.13 -1.14 -20.99
N TYR A 308 16.32 -1.66 -20.70
CA TYR A 308 17.42 -1.84 -21.65
C TYR A 308 17.50 -3.32 -22.05
N GLU A 309 17.46 -3.62 -23.34
CA GLU A 309 17.51 -4.99 -23.88
C GLU A 309 18.82 -5.71 -23.48
N ASN A 310 19.92 -4.96 -23.38
CA ASN A 310 21.27 -5.46 -23.05
C ASN A 310 21.76 -5.05 -21.65
N SER A 311 20.93 -5.14 -20.61
CA SER A 311 21.39 -4.84 -19.25
C SER A 311 22.60 -5.73 -18.88
N PRO A 312 23.72 -5.19 -18.37
CA PRO A 312 24.90 -6.00 -18.05
C PRO A 312 24.54 -7.07 -17.02
N ILE A 313 24.80 -8.32 -17.36
CA ILE A 313 24.73 -9.44 -16.43
C ILE A 313 25.82 -9.17 -15.39
N VAL A 314 25.45 -8.73 -14.19
CA VAL A 314 26.36 -8.79 -13.04
C VAL A 314 26.57 -10.27 -12.77
N ALA A 315 27.70 -10.81 -13.23
CA ALA A 315 28.08 -12.18 -12.94
C ALA A 315 28.04 -12.38 -11.41
N PRO A 316 27.45 -13.48 -10.89
CA PRO A 316 27.47 -13.75 -9.47
C PRO A 316 28.92 -13.74 -9.00
N VAL A 317 29.21 -12.97 -7.96
CA VAL A 317 30.53 -12.93 -7.33
C VAL A 317 30.90 -14.37 -6.97
N PRO A 318 32.03 -14.92 -7.46
CA PRO A 318 32.40 -16.29 -7.17
C PRO A 318 32.50 -16.47 -5.66
N SER A 319 31.77 -17.46 -5.14
CA SER A 319 31.89 -17.87 -3.74
C SER A 319 33.35 -18.23 -3.48
N LYS A 320 33.97 -17.57 -2.52
CA LYS A 320 35.28 -18.00 -2.02
C LYS A 320 35.10 -19.38 -1.40
N ASN A 321 35.81 -20.36 -1.96
CA ASN A 321 35.96 -21.69 -1.37
C ASN A 321 36.72 -21.62 -0.05
#